data_AF-A0A3D0JZE3-F1
#
_entry.id   AF-A0A3D0JZE3-F1
#
_cell.length_a   1.000
_cell.length_b   1.000
_cell.length_c   1.000
_cell.angle_alpha   90.00
_cell.angle_beta   90.00
_cell.angle_gamma   90.00
#
_symmetry.space_group_name_H-M   'P 1'
#
loop_
_entity.id
_entity.type
_entity.pdbx_description
1 polymer ?
#
loop_
_entity_poly.entity_id
_entity_poly.type
_entity_poly.pdbx_seq_one_letter_code
_entity_poly.pdbx_strand_id
1 'polypeptide(L)'
;MAELLRARGITRVVVDRSLPMSFAHELGLIGIELSYDAEMGVAERRAKSPAELDALRTAQADTEAAMEMACRLVAGAKAAADGSLRAGDETLTSERVRHAIDTFLLERNYSNPASIVACGP
;
A
#
# COMPACT_ATOMS: atom_id res chain seq x y z
N MET A 1 13.19 7.41 -21.87
CA MET A 1 13.89 6.15 -21.53
C MET A 1 14.81 5.69 -22.66
N ALA A 2 14.27 5.43 -23.85
CA ALA A 2 15.03 5.06 -25.05
C ALA A 2 16.20 6.00 -25.36
N GLU A 3 15.95 7.32 -25.37
CA GLU A 3 16.97 8.34 -25.63
C GLU A 3 18.06 8.42 -24.55
N LEU A 4 17.69 8.23 -23.27
CA LEU A 4 18.64 8.18 -22.16
C LEU A 4 19.58 6.97 -22.29
N LEU A 5 19.04 5.79 -22.60
CA LEU A 5 19.84 4.57 -22.78
C LEU A 5 20.80 4.72 -23.97
N ARG A 6 20.31 5.27 -25.08
CA ARG A 6 21.13 5.58 -26.26
C ARG A 6 22.24 6.61 -25.93
N ALA A 7 21.91 7.69 -25.24
CA ALA A 7 22.88 8.71 -24.81
C ALA A 7 23.95 8.15 -23.86
N ARG A 8 23.61 7.11 -23.08
CA ARG A 8 24.51 6.38 -22.18
C ARG A 8 25.28 5.25 -22.90
N GLY A 9 25.05 5.03 -24.19
CA GLY A 9 25.69 3.96 -24.96
C GLY A 9 25.26 2.55 -24.54
N ILE A 10 24.10 2.41 -23.89
CA ILE A 10 23.60 1.12 -23.42
C ILE A 10 22.93 0.40 -24.60
N THR A 11 23.40 -0.81 -24.90
CA THR A 11 22.92 -1.63 -26.01
C THR A 11 22.08 -2.82 -25.57
N ARG A 12 22.09 -3.16 -24.27
CA ARG A 12 21.34 -4.29 -23.70
C ARG A 12 20.79 -3.93 -22.33
N VAL A 13 19.56 -4.31 -22.05
CA VAL A 13 18.93 -4.14 -20.73
C VAL A 13 18.24 -5.43 -20.30
N VAL A 14 18.30 -5.71 -18.99
CA VAL A 14 17.53 -6.78 -18.35
C VAL A 14 16.25 -6.18 -17.79
N VAL A 15 15.12 -6.83 -18.02
CA VAL A 15 13.79 -6.30 -17.67
C VAL A 15 12.97 -7.37 -16.96
N ASP A 16 12.13 -6.93 -16.02
CA ASP A 16 11.18 -7.80 -15.33
C ASP A 16 9.81 -7.82 -16.02
N ARG A 17 8.86 -8.56 -15.43
CA ARG A 17 7.48 -8.75 -15.93
C ARG A 17 6.61 -7.49 -16.00
N SER A 18 7.02 -6.40 -15.37
CA SER A 18 6.28 -5.15 -15.26
C SER A 18 6.54 -4.18 -16.41
N LEU A 19 7.56 -4.43 -17.26
CA LEU A 19 7.84 -3.56 -18.39
C LEU A 19 6.65 -3.55 -19.37
N PRO A 20 6.01 -2.39 -19.59
CA PRO A 20 4.94 -2.28 -20.57
C PRO A 20 5.44 -2.61 -21.98
N MET A 21 4.64 -3.36 -22.74
CA MET A 21 5.02 -3.78 -24.08
C MET A 21 5.30 -2.61 -25.03
N SER A 22 4.59 -1.48 -24.88
CA SER A 22 4.87 -0.27 -25.66
C SER A 22 6.33 0.17 -25.55
N PHE A 23 6.94 0.11 -24.36
CA PHE A 23 8.34 0.44 -24.18
C PHE A 23 9.27 -0.62 -24.75
N ALA A 24 8.93 -1.90 -24.61
CA ALA A 24 9.72 -2.97 -25.21
C ALA A 24 9.80 -2.81 -26.73
N HIS A 25 8.70 -2.41 -27.37
CA HIS A 25 8.66 -2.14 -28.81
C HIS A 25 9.61 -0.99 -29.21
N GLU A 26 9.47 0.17 -28.56
CA GLU A 26 10.29 1.35 -28.83
C GLU A 26 11.78 1.10 -28.63
N LEU A 27 12.15 0.35 -27.59
CA LEU A 27 13.54 -0.05 -27.32
C LEU A 27 14.08 -0.97 -28.42
N GLY A 28 13.27 -1.90 -28.92
CA GLY A 28 13.64 -2.74 -30.05
C GLY A 28 13.87 -1.93 -31.34
N LEU A 29 13.03 -0.93 -31.63
CA LEU A 29 13.18 -0.06 -32.81
C LEU A 29 14.50 0.71 -32.82
N ILE A 30 15.03 1.06 -31.65
CA ILE A 30 16.30 1.77 -31.53
C ILE A 30 17.53 0.84 -31.38
N GLY A 31 17.34 -0.47 -31.50
CA GLY A 31 18.40 -1.48 -31.50
C GLY A 31 18.88 -1.88 -30.12
N ILE A 32 18.08 -1.67 -29.07
CA ILE A 32 18.42 -2.14 -27.71
C ILE A 32 17.92 -3.57 -27.53
N GLU A 33 18.84 -4.46 -27.17
CA GLU A 33 18.51 -5.85 -26.84
C GLU A 33 17.84 -5.93 -25.46
N LEU A 34 16.70 -6.61 -25.40
CA LEU A 34 15.98 -6.86 -24.15
C LEU A 34 16.20 -8.31 -23.71
N SER A 35 16.65 -8.49 -22.47
CA SER A 35 16.70 -9.79 -21.80
C SER A 35 15.64 -9.82 -20.71
N TYR A 36 14.71 -10.76 -20.78
CA TYR A 36 13.73 -10.94 -19.71
C TYR A 36 14.32 -11.79 -18.58
N ASP A 37 14.15 -11.34 -17.34
CA ASP A 37 14.43 -12.11 -16.13
C ASP A 37 13.17 -12.17 -15.27
N ALA A 38 12.63 -13.39 -15.10
CA ALA A 38 11.41 -13.63 -14.33
C ALA A 38 11.62 -13.48 -12.82
N GLU A 39 12.85 -13.65 -12.34
CA GLU A 39 13.21 -13.63 -10.93
C GLU A 39 13.76 -12.26 -10.49
N MET A 40 14.00 -11.35 -11.44
CA MET A 40 14.43 -9.98 -11.16
C MET A 40 13.45 -9.30 -10.18
N GLY A 41 14.00 -8.83 -9.05
CA GLY A 41 13.25 -8.23 -7.96
C GLY A 41 12.34 -9.20 -7.17
N VAL A 42 12.29 -10.50 -7.48
CA VAL A 42 11.52 -11.51 -6.72
C VAL A 42 12.27 -11.93 -5.46
N ALA A 43 13.55 -12.33 -5.60
CA ALA A 43 14.37 -12.76 -4.48
C ALA A 43 14.59 -11.62 -3.46
N GLU A 44 14.86 -10.41 -3.95
CA GLU A 44 15.03 -9.19 -3.15
C GLU A 44 13.76 -8.80 -2.38
N ARG A 45 12.56 -9.11 -2.92
CA ARG A 45 11.31 -8.89 -2.18
C ARG A 45 11.06 -9.93 -1.08
N ARG A 46 11.62 -11.14 -1.21
CA ARG A 46 11.43 -12.25 -0.25
C ARG A 46 12.35 -12.14 0.98
N ALA A 47 13.56 -11.60 0.80
CA ALA A 47 14.50 -11.39 1.89
C ALA A 47 14.62 -9.90 2.21
N LYS A 48 14.08 -9.49 3.36
CA LYS A 48 14.14 -8.10 3.80
C LYS A 48 15.48 -7.76 4.42
N SER A 49 16.04 -6.63 4.00
CA SER A 49 17.18 -6.02 4.66
C SER A 49 16.82 -5.63 6.10
N PRO A 50 17.81 -5.46 6.99
CA PRO A 50 17.55 -4.99 8.35
C PRO A 50 16.76 -3.67 8.40
N ALA A 51 17.07 -2.72 7.51
CA ALA A 51 16.35 -1.45 7.42
C ALA A 51 14.88 -1.62 6.99
N GLU A 52 14.60 -2.52 6.04
CA GLU A 52 13.22 -2.84 5.66
C GLU A 52 12.47 -3.56 6.79
N LEU A 53 13.14 -4.42 7.55
CA LEU A 53 12.52 -5.08 8.72
C LEU A 53 12.16 -4.08 9.80
N ASP A 54 13.02 -3.09 10.07
CA ASP A 54 12.73 -2.03 11.02
C ASP A 54 11.58 -1.15 10.54
N ALA A 55 11.56 -0.78 9.26
CA ALA A 55 10.43 -0.07 8.67
C ALA A 55 9.11 -0.86 8.77
N LEU A 56 9.15 -2.18 8.55
CA LEU A 56 7.99 -3.06 8.71
C LEU A 56 7.50 -3.11 10.17
N ARG A 57 8.41 -3.20 11.13
CA ARG A 57 8.06 -3.18 12.56
C ARG A 57 7.38 -1.88 12.96
N THR A 58 7.89 -0.74 12.50
CA THR A 58 7.26 0.57 12.73
C THR A 58 5.87 0.62 12.10
N ALA A 59 5.73 0.21 10.83
CA ALA A 59 4.43 0.18 10.15
C ALA A 59 3.42 -0.75 10.84
N GLN A 60 3.87 -1.89 11.36
CA GLN A 60 3.03 -2.82 12.12
C GLN A 60 2.58 -2.20 13.45
N ALA A 61 3.49 -1.59 14.20
CA ALA A 61 3.15 -0.93 15.46
C ALA A 61 2.13 0.21 15.27
N ASP A 62 2.26 1.00 14.20
CA ASP A 62 1.28 2.05 13.87
C ASP A 62 -0.06 1.47 13.41
N THR A 63 -0.06 0.33 12.71
CA THR A 63 -1.28 -0.40 12.34
C THR A 63 -1.99 -0.92 13.59
N GLU A 64 -1.25 -1.48 14.55
CA GLU A 64 -1.80 -1.93 15.84
C GLU A 64 -2.40 -0.77 16.64
N ALA A 65 -1.74 0.39 16.64
CA ALA A 65 -2.25 1.61 17.29
C ALA A 65 -3.54 2.11 16.62
N ALA A 66 -3.63 2.04 15.27
CA ALA A 66 -4.85 2.38 14.54
C ALA A 66 -6.01 1.42 14.91
N MET A 67 -5.71 0.12 15.03
CA MET A 67 -6.69 -0.88 15.46
C MET A 67 -7.12 -0.66 16.91
N GLU A 68 -6.20 -0.36 17.82
CA GLU A 68 -6.51 -0.05 19.21
C GLU A 68 -7.44 1.17 19.32
N MET A 69 -7.15 2.23 18.55
CA MET A 69 -7.99 3.42 18.45
C MET A 69 -9.40 3.06 17.97
N ALA A 70 -9.53 2.27 16.89
CA ALA A 70 -10.82 1.85 16.37
C ALA A 70 -11.61 0.99 17.38
N CYS A 71 -10.95 0.06 18.05
CA CYS A 71 -11.55 -0.76 19.11
C CYS A 71 -12.05 0.10 20.28
N ARG A 72 -11.27 1.10 20.72
CA ARG A 72 -11.69 2.04 21.76
C ARG A 72 -12.88 2.89 21.33
N LEU A 73 -12.90 3.35 20.07
CA LEU A 73 -14.01 4.11 19.52
C LEU A 73 -15.32 3.30 19.57
N VAL A 74 -15.27 2.03 19.16
CA VAL A 74 -16.43 1.13 19.21
C VAL A 74 -16.81 0.79 20.65
N ALA A 75 -15.85 0.45 21.51
CA ALA A 75 -16.11 0.10 22.90
C ALA A 75 -16.66 1.26 23.74
N GLY A 76 -16.30 2.50 23.39
CA GLY A 76 -16.80 3.72 24.03
C GLY A 76 -18.18 4.17 23.50
N ALA A 77 -18.68 3.56 22.43
CA ALA A 77 -19.98 3.92 21.87
C ALA A 77 -21.14 3.42 22.75
N LYS A 78 -22.24 4.15 22.74
CA LYS A 78 -23.47 3.78 23.43
C LYS A 78 -24.43 3.10 22.45
N ALA A 79 -25.02 1.99 22.84
CA ALA A 79 -26.10 1.38 22.06
C ALA A 79 -27.38 2.22 22.19
N ALA A 80 -27.98 2.57 21.06
CA ALA A 80 -29.32 3.18 20.99
C ALA A 80 -30.41 2.08 21.03
N ALA A 81 -31.66 2.51 21.20
CA ALA A 81 -32.80 1.59 21.31
C ALA A 81 -33.05 0.75 20.03
N ASP A 82 -32.59 1.24 18.87
CA ASP A 82 -32.66 0.55 17.58
C ASP A 82 -31.47 -0.39 17.33
N GLY A 83 -30.57 -0.55 18.30
CA GLY A 83 -29.36 -1.38 18.18
C GLY A 83 -28.18 -0.68 17.50
N SER A 84 -28.35 0.56 17.02
CA SER A 84 -27.24 1.33 16.44
C SER A 84 -26.25 1.79 17.51
N LEU A 85 -24.97 1.91 17.16
CA LEU A 85 -23.95 2.48 18.04
C LEU A 85 -23.90 4.00 17.87
N ARG A 86 -23.72 4.73 18.98
CA ARG A 86 -23.65 6.19 19.03
C ARG A 86 -22.34 6.64 19.67
N ALA A 87 -21.62 7.52 19.00
CA ALA A 87 -20.43 8.19 19.52
C ALA A 87 -20.75 9.69 19.66
N GLY A 88 -20.98 10.16 20.88
CA GLY A 88 -21.54 11.49 21.12
C GLY A 88 -22.96 11.60 20.56
N ASP A 89 -23.20 12.65 19.76
CA ASP A 89 -24.50 12.94 19.16
C ASP A 89 -24.69 12.35 17.76
N GLU A 90 -23.77 11.50 17.31
CA GLU A 90 -23.79 10.92 15.98
C GLU A 90 -23.79 9.39 16.01
N THR A 91 -24.39 8.78 15.00
CA THR A 91 -24.37 7.33 14.80
C THR A 91 -23.00 6.89 14.33
N LEU A 92 -22.41 5.92 15.01
CA LEU A 92 -21.13 5.33 14.69
C LEU A 92 -21.31 4.26 13.60
N THR A 93 -21.20 4.67 12.34
CA THR A 93 -21.28 3.76 11.20
C THR A 93 -19.91 3.19 10.83
N SER A 94 -19.89 2.12 10.03
CA SER A 94 -18.65 1.54 9.49
C SER A 94 -17.83 2.55 8.67
N GLU A 95 -18.48 3.45 7.94
CA GLU A 95 -17.83 4.55 7.19
C GLU A 95 -17.08 5.48 8.14
N ARG A 96 -17.67 5.81 9.29
CA ARG A 96 -17.04 6.73 10.27
C ARG A 96 -15.84 6.09 10.96
N VAL A 97 -15.95 4.80 11.31
CA VAL A 97 -14.83 4.04 11.86
C VAL A 97 -13.70 3.95 10.82
N ARG A 98 -14.03 3.63 9.55
CA ARG A 98 -13.07 3.63 8.45
C ARG A 98 -12.39 4.99 8.28
N HIS A 99 -13.15 6.08 8.25
CA HIS A 99 -12.62 7.43 8.14
C HIS A 99 -11.66 7.76 9.30
N ALA A 100 -11.96 7.34 10.53
CA ALA A 100 -11.08 7.54 11.67
C ALA A 100 -9.75 6.79 11.51
N ILE A 101 -9.79 5.53 11.02
CA ILE A 101 -8.59 4.74 10.73
C ILE A 101 -7.76 5.42 9.62
N ASP A 102 -8.41 5.81 8.53
CA ASP A 102 -7.74 6.46 7.39
C ASP A 102 -7.07 7.77 7.81
N THR A 103 -7.75 8.59 8.61
CA THR A 103 -7.19 9.85 9.13
C THR A 103 -6.00 9.58 10.05
N PHE A 104 -6.11 8.61 10.95
CA PHE A 104 -5.04 8.26 11.89
C PHE A 104 -3.75 7.82 11.18
N LEU A 105 -3.89 7.03 10.11
CA LEU A 105 -2.76 6.57 9.30
C LEU A 105 -2.22 7.69 8.41
N LEU A 106 -3.09 8.55 7.87
CA LEU A 106 -2.70 9.69 7.05
C LEU A 106 -1.86 10.71 7.84
N GLU A 107 -2.23 11.01 9.08
CA GLU A 107 -1.45 11.88 9.98
C GLU A 107 -0.03 11.37 10.25
N ARG A 108 0.21 10.07 10.04
CA ARG A 108 1.52 9.41 10.16
C ARG A 108 2.22 9.23 8.81
N ASN A 109 1.71 9.84 7.75
CA ASN A 109 2.24 9.78 6.38
C ASN A 109 2.17 8.40 5.73
N TYR A 110 1.23 7.55 6.14
CA TYR A 110 0.99 6.28 5.45
C TYR A 110 0.11 6.48 4.22
N SER A 111 0.42 5.70 3.18
CA SER A 111 -0.52 5.41 2.11
C SER A 111 -1.35 4.19 2.53
N ASN A 112 -2.65 4.38 2.72
CA ASN A 112 -3.56 3.31 3.13
C ASN A 112 -4.51 2.95 1.97
N PRO A 113 -4.50 1.71 1.45
CA PRO A 113 -5.63 1.24 0.66
C PRO A 113 -6.88 1.16 1.57
N ALA A 114 -8.07 1.37 0.99
CA ALA A 114 -9.30 1.49 1.78
C ALA A 114 -9.46 0.37 2.82
N SER A 115 -9.54 0.73 4.10
CA SER A 115 -9.68 -0.24 5.19
C SER A 115 -11.02 -0.96 5.12
N ILE A 116 -11.00 -2.28 5.36
CA ILE A 116 -12.22 -3.07 5.45
C ILE A 116 -12.83 -2.89 6.85
N VAL A 117 -14.00 -2.28 6.90
CA VAL A 117 -14.80 -2.13 8.13
C VAL A 117 -16.22 -2.57 7.80
N ALA A 118 -16.68 -3.62 8.46
CA ALA A 118 -18.01 -4.21 8.24
C ALA A 118 -18.66 -4.51 9.59
N CYS A 119 -19.91 -4.07 9.76
CA CYS A 119 -20.76 -4.49 10.87
C CYS A 119 -21.50 -5.79 10.52
N GLY A 120 -22.01 -6.48 11.53
CA GLY A 120 -22.92 -7.61 11.32
C GLY A 120 -24.22 -7.20 10.62
N PRO A 121 -25.02 -8.18 10.16
CA PRO A 121 -26.33 -7.95 9.58
C PRO A 121 -27.36 -7.44 10.60
#